data_AF-A0A5C8ZWS9-F1
#
_entry.id   AF-A0A5C8ZWS9-F1
#
_cell.length_a   1.000
_cell.length_b   1.000
_cell.length_c   1.000
_cell.angle_alpha   90.00
_cell.angle_beta   90.00
_cell.angle_gamma   90.00
#
_symmetry.space_group_name_H-M   'P 1'
#
loop_
_entity.id
_entity.type
_entity.pdbx_description
1 polymer ?
#
loop_
_entity_poly.entity_id
_entity_poly.type
_entity_poly.pdbx_seq_one_letter_code
_entity_poly.pdbx_strand_id
1 'polypeptide(L)'
;MVKITEFDPSAYLDSEEAIAEFLTAALEEDDPSVFLAAIGHVAKARGMSAIAQDSGLGRESLYKAFAPGAKPRYETVQKVLHSLGVKINVSAA
;
A
#
# COMPACT_ATOMS: atom_id res chain seq x y z
N MET A 1 -32.17 -11.68 -7.90
CA MET A 1 -31.47 -10.41 -8.19
C MET A 1 -30.05 -10.53 -7.66
N VAL A 2 -29.03 -10.39 -8.52
CA VAL A 2 -27.62 -10.37 -8.07
C VAL A 2 -27.32 -8.97 -7.53
N LYS A 3 -26.68 -8.89 -6.37
CA LYS A 3 -26.29 -7.63 -5.74
C LYS A 3 -24.81 -7.38 -6.07
N ILE A 4 -24.52 -6.28 -6.76
CA ILE A 4 -23.16 -5.88 -7.14
C ILE A 4 -22.69 -4.81 -6.16
N THR A 5 -21.45 -4.93 -5.68
CA THR A 5 -20.78 -3.94 -4.83
C THR A 5 -19.47 -3.52 -5.47
N GLU A 6 -18.94 -2.36 -5.07
CA GLU A 6 -17.60 -1.95 -5.46
C GLU A 6 -16.56 -2.95 -4.95
N PHE A 7 -15.55 -3.21 -5.77
CA PHE A 7 -14.45 -4.08 -5.39
C PHE A 7 -13.52 -3.35 -4.43
N ASP A 8 -13.30 -3.92 -3.24
CA ASP A 8 -12.35 -3.41 -2.26
C ASP A 8 -11.18 -4.39 -2.10
N PRO A 9 -10.00 -4.10 -2.67
CA PRO A 9 -8.83 -4.97 -2.56
C PRO A 9 -8.44 -5.28 -1.12
N SER A 10 -8.66 -4.33 -0.19
CA SER A 10 -8.26 -4.49 1.21
C SER A 10 -8.97 -5.64 1.94
N ALA A 11 -10.10 -6.11 1.41
CA ALA A 11 -10.83 -7.26 1.96
C ALA A 11 -10.15 -8.61 1.65
N TYR A 12 -9.15 -8.64 0.76
CA TYR A 12 -8.49 -9.86 0.28
C TYR A 12 -6.97 -9.88 0.55
N LEU A 13 -6.45 -8.86 1.25
CA LEU A 13 -5.03 -8.72 1.58
C LEU A 13 -4.76 -9.25 3.00
N ASP A 14 -5.07 -10.53 3.21
CA ASP A 14 -5.10 -11.19 4.53
C ASP A 14 -3.86 -12.04 4.85
N SER A 15 -2.93 -12.19 3.89
CA SER A 15 -1.65 -12.90 4.05
C SER A 15 -0.47 -12.06 3.59
N GLU A 16 0.72 -12.39 4.10
CA GLU A 16 1.97 -11.73 3.70
C GLU A 16 2.28 -11.96 2.22
N GLU A 17 2.02 -13.17 1.73
CA GLU A 17 2.17 -13.55 0.33
C GLU A 17 1.24 -12.74 -0.57
N ALA A 18 -0.06 -12.65 -0.23
CA ALA A 18 -1.01 -11.87 -1.03
C ALA A 18 -0.64 -10.38 -1.08
N ILE A 19 -0.16 -9.82 0.04
CA ILE A 19 0.31 -8.43 0.09
C ILE A 19 1.54 -8.24 -0.80
N ALA A 20 2.51 -9.16 -0.74
CA ALA A 20 3.73 -9.07 -1.55
C ALA A 20 3.43 -9.20 -3.05
N GLU A 21 2.57 -10.15 -3.44
CA GLU A 21 2.15 -10.32 -4.83
C GLU A 21 1.36 -9.11 -5.33
N PHE A 22 0.42 -8.60 -4.54
CA PHE A 22 -0.38 -7.44 -4.90
C PHE A 22 0.48 -6.18 -5.10
N LEU A 23 1.44 -5.93 -4.20
CA LEU A 23 2.37 -4.81 -4.34
C LEU A 23 3.36 -5.00 -5.50
N THR A 24 3.76 -6.23 -5.79
CA THR A 24 4.62 -6.55 -6.94
C THR A 24 3.90 -6.29 -8.25
N ALA A 25 2.66 -6.78 -8.39
CA ALA A 25 1.84 -6.50 -9.57
C ALA A 25 1.63 -4.99 -9.77
N ALA A 26 1.39 -4.25 -8.68
CA ALA A 26 1.26 -2.80 -8.76
C ALA A 26 2.56 -2.05 -9.13
N LEU A 27 3.74 -2.65 -8.90
CA LEU A 27 5.04 -2.11 -9.33
C LEU A 27 5.33 -2.34 -10.82
N GLU A 28 4.69 -3.35 -11.43
CA GLU A 28 4.86 -3.70 -12.85
C GLU A 28 4.08 -2.76 -13.78
N GLU A 29 3.15 -1.97 -13.24
CA GLU A 29 2.36 -0.99 -13.98
C GLU A 29 3.16 0.27 -14.32
N ASP A 30 2.93 0.82 -15.52
CA ASP A 30 3.62 2.03 -16.01
C ASP A 30 3.24 3.30 -15.22
N ASP A 31 2.09 3.31 -14.54
CA ASP A 31 1.64 4.43 -13.72
C ASP A 31 2.03 4.25 -12.24
N PRO A 32 2.97 5.07 -11.70
CA PRO A 32 3.38 5.00 -10.30
C PRO A 32 2.24 5.24 -9.31
N SER A 33 1.14 5.87 -9.73
CA SER A 33 -0.03 6.09 -8.89
C SER A 33 -0.69 4.79 -8.45
N VAL A 34 -0.58 3.73 -9.27
CA VAL A 34 -1.12 2.39 -8.97
C VAL A 34 -0.41 1.80 -7.76
N PHE A 35 0.92 1.85 -7.73
CA PHE A 35 1.71 1.39 -6.58
C PHE A 35 1.38 2.16 -5.30
N LEU A 36 1.23 3.48 -5.37
CA LEU A 36 0.86 4.29 -4.21
C LEU A 36 -0.54 3.95 -3.68
N ALA A 37 -1.50 3.75 -4.58
CA ALA A 37 -2.85 3.31 -4.20
C ALA A 37 -2.83 1.91 -3.57
N ALA A 38 -2.04 0.99 -4.12
CA ALA A 38 -1.87 -0.37 -3.59
C ALA A 38 -1.32 -0.35 -2.15
N ILE A 39 -0.31 0.47 -1.86
CA ILE A 39 0.18 0.69 -0.48
C ILE A 39 -0.96 1.17 0.42
N GLY A 40 -1.79 2.10 -0.04
CA GLY A 40 -2.98 2.56 0.69
C GLY A 40 -3.97 1.43 1.02
N HIS A 41 -4.24 0.55 0.06
CA HIS A 41 -5.11 -0.62 0.28
C HIS A 41 -4.52 -1.62 1.29
N VAL A 42 -3.22 -1.91 1.20
CA VAL A 42 -2.52 -2.77 2.15
C VAL A 42 -2.52 -2.14 3.56
N ALA A 43 -2.23 -0.84 3.66
CA ALA A 43 -2.25 -0.12 4.94
C ALA A 43 -3.66 -0.12 5.58
N LYS A 44 -4.71 -0.05 4.76
CA LYS A 44 -6.10 -0.21 5.21
C LYS A 44 -6.36 -1.63 5.72
N ALA A 45 -5.91 -2.67 5.01
CA ALA A 45 -6.08 -4.08 5.40
C ALA A 45 -5.38 -4.41 6.72
N ARG A 46 -4.14 -3.93 6.92
CA ARG A 46 -3.36 -4.11 8.16
C ARG A 46 -3.84 -3.23 9.32
N GLY A 47 -4.51 -2.13 9.02
CA GLY A 47 -5.00 -1.16 10.00
C GLY A 47 -4.07 0.05 10.17
N MET A 48 -4.58 1.23 9.85
CA MET A 48 -3.82 2.48 9.80
C MET A 48 -3.16 2.87 11.13
N SER A 49 -3.76 2.49 12.26
CA SER A 49 -3.18 2.76 13.59
C SER A 49 -1.89 1.98 13.84
N ALA A 50 -1.84 0.71 13.42
CA ALA A 50 -0.64 -0.12 13.54
C ALA A 50 0.49 0.45 12.67
N ILE A 51 0.16 0.78 11.41
CA ILE A 51 1.11 1.39 10.47
C ILE A 51 1.66 2.72 11.01
N ALA A 52 0.82 3.58 11.57
CA ALA A 52 1.26 4.84 12.17
C ALA A 52 2.28 4.62 13.30
N GLN A 53 1.99 3.65 14.18
CA GLN A 53 2.89 3.29 15.28
C GLN A 53 4.23 2.74 14.77
N ASP A 54 4.19 1.79 13.84
CA ASP A 54 5.37 1.05 13.40
C ASP A 54 6.25 1.87 12.43
N SER A 55 5.65 2.74 11.61
CA SER A 55 6.37 3.64 10.70
C SER A 55 6.88 4.93 11.37
N GLY A 56 6.40 5.24 12.58
CA GLY A 56 6.66 6.51 13.27
C GLY A 56 5.99 7.73 12.60
N LEU A 57 5.01 7.50 11.73
CA LEU A 57 4.28 8.55 11.01
C LEU A 57 2.91 8.80 11.65
N GLY A 58 2.48 10.05 11.68
CA GLY A 58 1.12 10.38 12.10
C GLY A 58 0.07 9.85 11.11
N ARG A 59 -1.10 9.43 11.61
CA ARG A 59 -2.23 8.96 10.78
C ARG A 59 -2.63 9.96 9.69
N GLU A 60 -2.66 11.25 10.02
CA GLU A 60 -2.98 12.30 9.04
C GLU A 60 -1.91 12.37 7.91
N SER A 61 -0.63 12.25 8.27
CA SER A 61 0.46 12.20 7.30
C SER A 61 0.35 10.99 6.39
N LEU A 62 -0.03 9.82 6.92
CA LEU A 62 -0.24 8.60 6.14
C LEU A 62 -1.39 8.78 5.14
N TYR A 63 -2.54 9.31 5.58
CA TYR A 63 -3.66 9.58 4.66
C TYR A 63 -3.27 10.55 3.53
N LYS A 64 -2.51 11.60 3.84
CA LYS A 64 -2.03 12.55 2.81
C LYS A 64 -0.98 11.93 1.88
N ALA A 65 -0.13 11.06 2.40
CA ALA A 65 0.96 10.44 1.63
C ALA A 65 0.47 9.50 0.52
N PHE A 66 -0.69 8.86 0.73
CA PHE A 66 -1.26 7.88 -0.22
C PHE A 66 -2.65 8.29 -0.74
N ALA A 67 -3.00 9.57 -0.63
CA ALA A 67 -4.19 10.10 -1.30
C ALA A 67 -3.98 10.16 -2.82
N PRO A 68 -5.07 10.13 -3.63
CA PRO A 68 -4.97 10.34 -5.07
C PRO A 68 -4.20 11.62 -5.43
N GLY A 69 -3.21 11.52 -6.32
CA GLY A 69 -2.36 12.64 -6.74
C GLY A 69 -1.27 13.06 -5.74
N ALA A 70 -1.12 12.33 -4.62
CA ALA A 70 -0.04 12.57 -3.67
C ALA A 70 1.34 12.30 -4.29
N LYS A 71 2.35 13.00 -3.78
CA LYS A 71 3.76 12.83 -4.16
C LYS A 71 4.60 12.57 -2.91
N PRO A 72 4.44 11.40 -2.26
CA PRO A 72 5.20 11.07 -1.07
C PRO A 72 6.70 11.02 -1.37
N ARG A 73 7.52 11.44 -0.40
CA ARG A 73 8.97 11.23 -0.51
C ARG A 73 9.27 9.73 -0.44
N TYR A 74 10.31 9.30 -1.13
CA TYR A 74 10.75 7.90 -1.08
C TYR A 74 10.97 7.39 0.36
N GLU A 75 11.52 8.22 1.25
CA GLU A 75 11.69 7.88 2.67
C GLU A 75 10.35 7.52 3.34
N THR A 76 9.26 8.22 3.01
CA THR A 76 7.92 7.93 3.52
C THR A 76 7.44 6.58 3.02
N VAL A 77 7.61 6.30 1.72
CA VAL A 77 7.26 5.01 1.12
C VAL A 77 8.04 3.89 1.79
N GLN A 78 9.36 4.05 1.96
CA GLN A 78 10.21 3.03 2.56
C GLN A 78 9.84 2.73 4.03
N LYS A 79 9.54 3.75 4.84
CA LYS A 79 9.07 3.55 6.23
C LYS A 79 7.78 2.74 6.29
N VAL A 80 6.86 3.00 5.36
CA VAL A 80 5.57 2.31 5.31
C VAL A 80 5.73 0.87 4.82
N LEU A 81 6.54 0.64 3.78
CA LEU A 81 6.85 -0.72 3.32
C LEU A 81 7.51 -1.54 4.43
N HIS A 82 8.42 -0.94 5.19
CA HIS A 82 9.04 -1.60 6.34
C HIS A 82 8.02 -1.94 7.44
N SER A 83 7.11 -1.02 7.80
CA SER A 83 6.02 -1.30 8.75
C SER A 83 5.05 -2.39 8.27
N LEU A 84 4.98 -2.60 6.95
CA LEU A 84 4.17 -3.63 6.32
C LEU A 84 4.90 -4.99 6.23
N GLY A 85 6.17 -5.06 6.65
CA GLY A 85 6.99 -6.26 6.54
C GLY A 85 7.45 -6.60 5.12
N VAL A 86 7.38 -5.64 4.19
CA VAL A 86 7.71 -5.85 2.77
C VAL A 86 8.91 -5.01 2.33
N LYS A 87 9.53 -5.40 1.22
CA LYS A 87 10.68 -4.71 0.61
C LYS A 87 10.55 -4.67 -0.90
N ILE A 88 11.08 -3.62 -1.52
CA ILE A 88 11.21 -3.53 -2.98
C ILE A 88 12.39 -4.41 -3.43
N ASN A 89 12.18 -5.20 -4.48
CA ASN A 89 13.24 -5.93 -5.17
C ASN A 89 13.52 -5.26 -6.52
N VAL A 90 14.78 -5.24 -6.93
CA VAL A 90 15.22 -4.73 -8.24
C VAL A 90 15.75 -5.90 -9.05
N SER A 91 15.30 -6.04 -10.28
CA SER A 91 15.75 -7.04 -11.25
C SER A 91 16.26 -6.38 -12.53
N ALA A 92 17.01 -7.13 -13.34
CA ALA A 92 17.33 -6.69 -14.69
C ALA A 92 16.05 -6.58 -15.54
N ALA A 93 16.05 -5.66 -16.51
CA ALA A 93 14.99 -5.51 -17.50
C ALA A 93 15.09 -6.58 -18.60
#